data_AF-A0A1V0PK79-F1
#
_entry.id   AF-A0A1V0PK79-F1
#
_cell.length_a   1.000
_cell.length_b   1.000
_cell.length_c   1.000
_cell.angle_alpha   90.00
_cell.angle_beta   90.00
_cell.angle_gamma   90.00
#
_symmetry.space_group_name_H-M   'P 1'
#
loop_
_entity.id
_entity.type
_entity.pdbx_description
1 polymer ?
#
loop_
_entity_poly.entity_id
_entity_poly.type
_entity_poly.pdbx_seq_one_letter_code
_entity_poly.pdbx_strand_id
1 'polypeptide(L)'
;MFKNLLSYYGNNVQVRINERIEKINNQRKSLRSSHDKQYKDLKSIKNTHLYINKPKIIKDIREKKADEVTKLLSVTIGQSLIDNLKLKPDLSTYSSDKYHELKMKKDNLEFTSFQELFWGLPDRAFSEKDKFYFLLNLFFDLLNNKDYVKTIHNILIEYVPYAHYAALEKASRDYSGGYPISEDYKNENVDVFSESVFLFCSTETSNEIMERFIDYLYGGYKYESKDKQGRFLVKTEVICFQNFEKSFSEKLKDILAPVLELEDYDSLGKRVYDIVAEDFEININLINLDMERSVESYGHWLTRGEKNDIDVLNDLIDASESYIERLMKVQMDRCGDIEKEYFESPFFSSNSSPCFSEDRMIELVKEKQEDEYFDYQESMEKLEYDKNLGEHLAYLDFLDEIEKVHKG
;
A
#
# COMPACT_ATOMS: atom_id res chain seq x y z
N MET A 1 5.74 -16.90 9.18
CA MET A 1 4.62 -15.98 9.42
C MET A 1 4.69 -14.76 8.50
N PHE A 2 5.80 -14.02 8.46
CA PHE A 2 5.88 -12.73 7.75
C PHE A 2 6.53 -12.81 6.35
N LYS A 3 5.98 -13.64 5.46
CA LYS A 3 6.62 -13.93 4.16
C LYS A 3 6.56 -12.72 3.23
N ASN A 4 5.39 -12.10 3.10
CA ASN A 4 5.17 -10.97 2.21
C ASN A 4 5.96 -9.76 2.71
N LEU A 5 5.90 -9.47 4.02
CA LEU A 5 6.61 -8.35 4.63
C LEU A 5 8.14 -8.47 4.51
N LEU A 6 8.69 -9.66 4.77
CA LEU A 6 10.14 -9.90 4.59
C LEU A 6 10.55 -9.87 3.11
N SER A 7 9.70 -10.34 2.20
CA SER A 7 9.96 -10.25 0.75
C SER A 7 10.00 -8.79 0.30
N TYR A 8 9.05 -7.96 0.75
CA TYR A 8 9.01 -6.53 0.47
C TYR A 8 10.28 -5.82 0.94
N TYR A 9 10.65 -5.96 2.23
CA TYR A 9 11.87 -5.33 2.74
C TYR A 9 13.14 -5.92 2.13
N GLY A 10 13.15 -7.23 1.80
CA GLY A 10 14.23 -7.91 1.10
C GLY A 10 14.51 -7.34 -0.29
N ASN A 11 13.45 -7.05 -1.06
CA ASN A 11 13.56 -6.37 -2.36
C ASN A 11 14.06 -4.94 -2.18
N ASN A 12 13.47 -4.19 -1.24
CA ASN A 12 13.82 -2.78 -1.03
C ASN A 12 15.24 -2.56 -0.55
N VAL A 13 15.78 -3.42 0.34
CA VAL A 13 17.18 -3.32 0.75
C VAL A 13 18.11 -3.58 -0.43
N GLN A 14 17.78 -4.53 -1.31
CA GLN A 14 18.58 -4.84 -2.49
C GLN A 14 18.59 -3.65 -3.46
N VAL A 15 17.41 -3.09 -3.78
CA VAL A 15 17.28 -1.90 -4.62
C VAL A 15 18.11 -0.75 -4.04
N ARG A 16 17.94 -0.46 -2.74
CA ARG A 16 18.66 0.60 -2.04
C ARG A 16 20.18 0.44 -2.10
N ILE A 17 20.69 -0.78 -1.89
CA ILE A 17 22.13 -1.06 -2.02
C ILE A 17 22.60 -0.80 -3.46
N ASN A 18 21.86 -1.30 -4.46
CA ASN A 18 22.23 -1.17 -5.87
C ASN A 18 22.20 0.30 -6.35
N GLU A 19 21.13 1.03 -6.04
CA GLU A 19 21.00 2.45 -6.35
C GLU A 19 22.10 3.28 -5.68
N ARG A 20 22.44 2.97 -4.41
CA ARG A 20 23.52 3.67 -3.71
C ARG A 20 24.87 3.40 -4.35
N ILE A 21 25.16 2.16 -4.75
CA ILE A 21 26.37 1.80 -5.50
C ILE A 21 26.43 2.58 -6.81
N GLU A 22 25.33 2.62 -7.56
CA GLU A 22 25.26 3.32 -8.84
C GLU A 22 25.49 4.82 -8.68
N LYS A 23 24.78 5.46 -7.74
CA LYS A 23 24.93 6.88 -7.42
C LYS A 23 26.37 7.23 -7.05
N ILE A 24 27.00 6.44 -6.18
CA ILE A 24 28.41 6.63 -5.81
C ILE A 24 29.32 6.46 -7.03
N ASN A 25 29.11 5.44 -7.85
CA ASN A 25 29.95 5.19 -9.03
C ASN A 25 29.87 6.32 -10.05
N ASN A 26 28.67 6.84 -10.29
CA ASN A 26 28.43 7.98 -11.17
C ASN A 26 29.11 9.23 -10.63
N GLN A 27 28.95 9.54 -9.34
CA GLN A 27 29.62 10.68 -8.72
C GLN A 27 31.15 10.56 -8.70
N ARG A 28 31.70 9.37 -8.40
CA ARG A 28 33.15 9.12 -8.49
C ARG A 28 33.67 9.34 -9.91
N LYS A 29 32.89 8.99 -10.94
CA LYS A 29 33.25 9.26 -12.34
C LYS A 29 33.33 10.77 -12.60
N SER A 30 32.34 11.54 -12.17
CA SER A 30 32.34 13.00 -12.31
C SER A 30 33.49 13.66 -11.54
N LEU A 31 33.77 13.21 -10.30
CA LEU A 31 34.88 13.73 -9.50
C LEU A 31 36.24 13.45 -10.15
N ARG A 32 36.45 12.26 -10.73
CA ARG A 32 37.67 11.98 -11.51
C ARG A 32 37.84 12.91 -12.71
N SER A 33 36.73 13.31 -13.35
CA SER A 33 36.73 14.22 -14.50
C SER A 33 36.97 15.68 -14.13
N SER A 34 36.88 16.06 -12.85
CA SER A 34 37.09 17.45 -12.38
C SER A 34 38.55 17.93 -12.42
N HIS A 35 39.50 17.07 -12.80
CA HIS A 35 40.95 17.31 -12.79
C HIS A 35 41.57 17.59 -11.41
N ASP A 36 40.80 17.51 -10.31
CA ASP A 36 41.36 17.52 -8.96
C ASP A 36 42.17 16.23 -8.71
N LYS A 37 43.45 16.41 -8.38
CA LYS A 37 44.38 15.31 -8.12
C LYS A 37 43.91 14.41 -6.97
N GLN A 38 43.18 14.97 -6.00
CA GLN A 38 42.70 14.23 -4.82
C GLN A 38 41.70 13.13 -5.19
N TYR A 39 41.00 13.26 -6.32
CA TYR A 39 39.94 12.32 -6.71
C TYR A 39 40.34 11.35 -7.82
N LYS A 40 41.55 11.49 -8.38
CA LYS A 40 42.02 10.70 -9.54
C LYS A 40 41.95 9.20 -9.31
N ASP A 41 42.20 8.77 -8.07
CA ASP A 41 42.28 7.35 -7.69
C ASP A 41 40.96 6.76 -7.16
N LEU A 42 39.87 7.53 -7.11
CA LEU A 42 38.57 7.01 -6.70
C LEU A 42 38.12 5.93 -7.68
N LYS A 43 38.11 4.64 -7.30
CA LYS A 43 37.68 3.53 -8.18
C LYS A 43 36.18 3.31 -8.10
N SER A 44 35.57 2.72 -9.13
CA SER A 44 34.19 2.23 -9.00
C SER A 44 34.11 1.13 -7.92
N ILE A 45 33.02 1.11 -7.16
CA ILE A 45 32.74 0.12 -6.13
C ILE A 45 32.60 -1.25 -6.77
N LYS A 46 33.32 -2.22 -6.21
CA LYS A 46 33.29 -3.64 -6.54
C LYS A 46 32.89 -4.40 -5.29
N ASN A 47 32.37 -5.60 -5.45
CA ASN A 47 31.97 -6.45 -4.32
C ASN A 47 33.14 -6.72 -3.34
N THR A 48 34.38 -6.77 -3.84
CA THR A 48 35.60 -6.90 -3.03
C THR A 48 35.91 -5.68 -2.17
N HIS A 49 35.43 -4.49 -2.56
CA HIS A 49 35.54 -3.29 -1.73
C HIS A 49 34.52 -3.31 -0.59
N LEU A 50 33.38 -3.98 -0.78
CA LEU A 50 32.28 -3.99 0.19
C LEU A 50 32.41 -5.10 1.23
N TYR A 51 32.96 -6.26 0.85
CA TYR A 51 33.28 -7.33 1.79
C TYR A 51 34.41 -8.21 1.27
N ILE A 52 35.64 -7.88 1.66
CA ILE A 52 36.87 -8.47 1.12
C ILE A 52 36.94 -9.99 1.31
N ASN A 53 36.45 -10.49 2.45
CA ASN A 53 36.56 -11.90 2.81
C ASN A 53 35.58 -12.80 2.03
N LYS A 54 34.41 -12.28 1.67
CA LYS A 54 33.37 -13.04 0.97
C LYS A 54 32.61 -12.18 -0.06
N PRO A 55 33.28 -11.69 -1.13
CA PRO A 55 32.68 -10.81 -2.13
C PRO A 55 31.53 -11.47 -2.90
N LYS A 56 31.50 -12.80 -2.98
CA LYS A 56 30.38 -13.55 -3.58
C LYS A 56 29.07 -13.31 -2.84
N ILE A 57 29.09 -13.14 -1.51
CA ILE A 57 27.87 -12.88 -0.74
C ILE A 57 27.27 -11.51 -1.12
N ILE A 58 28.11 -10.49 -1.33
CA ILE A 58 27.67 -9.18 -1.81
C ILE A 58 27.09 -9.29 -3.22
N LYS A 59 27.69 -10.10 -4.08
CA LYS A 59 27.12 -10.38 -5.42
C LYS A 59 25.72 -10.98 -5.29
N ASP A 60 25.58 -12.01 -4.47
CA ASP A 60 24.32 -12.72 -4.28
C ASP A 60 23.24 -11.81 -3.69
N ILE A 61 23.58 -10.97 -2.70
CA ILE A 61 22.65 -9.97 -2.14
C ILE A 61 22.17 -8.96 -3.20
N ARG A 62 22.98 -8.64 -4.20
CA ARG A 62 22.66 -7.64 -5.22
C ARG A 62 21.86 -8.18 -6.40
N GLU A 63 21.95 -9.48 -6.67
CA GLU A 63 21.49 -10.08 -7.93
C GLU A 63 20.44 -11.19 -7.74
N LYS A 64 20.27 -11.73 -6.52
CA LYS A 64 19.32 -12.83 -6.26
C LYS A 64 17.95 -12.35 -5.81
N LYS A 65 17.00 -13.28 -5.70
CA LYS A 65 15.63 -13.01 -5.25
C LYS A 65 15.58 -12.58 -3.77
N ALA A 66 14.53 -11.83 -3.41
CA ALA A 66 14.30 -11.27 -2.08
C ALA A 66 14.46 -12.27 -0.92
N ASP A 67 13.93 -13.47 -1.10
CA ASP A 67 13.94 -14.53 -0.09
C ASP A 67 15.34 -15.09 0.19
N GLU A 68 16.26 -14.96 -0.77
CA GLU A 68 17.68 -15.25 -0.56
C GLU A 68 18.41 -14.07 0.09
N VAL A 69 18.06 -12.84 -0.29
CA VAL A 69 18.65 -11.61 0.28
C VAL A 69 18.46 -11.56 1.79
N THR A 70 17.25 -11.82 2.28
CA THR A 70 16.92 -11.80 3.72
C THR A 70 17.72 -12.83 4.53
N LYS A 71 18.06 -13.98 3.93
CA LYS A 71 18.90 -15.02 4.57
C LYS A 71 20.38 -14.65 4.60
N LEU A 72 20.84 -13.95 3.56
CA LEU A 72 22.25 -13.59 3.39
C LEU A 72 22.64 -12.34 4.18
N LEU A 73 21.76 -11.35 4.29
CA LEU A 73 22.09 -10.06 4.88
C LEU A 73 22.04 -10.09 6.42
N SER A 74 23.08 -10.66 7.03
CA SER A 74 23.32 -10.64 8.48
C SER A 74 23.84 -9.28 8.99
N VAL A 75 23.83 -9.07 10.31
CA VAL A 75 24.43 -7.88 10.95
C VAL A 75 25.89 -7.68 10.55
N THR A 76 26.70 -8.75 10.48
CA THR A 76 28.11 -8.66 10.08
C THR A 76 28.27 -8.13 8.65
N ILE A 77 27.42 -8.59 7.72
CA ILE A 77 27.46 -8.13 6.33
C ILE A 77 26.90 -6.71 6.23
N GLY A 78 25.84 -6.40 6.99
CA GLY A 78 25.28 -5.06 7.09
C GLY A 78 26.31 -4.05 7.60
N GLN A 79 27.08 -4.40 8.64
CA GLN A 79 28.17 -3.56 9.14
C GLN A 79 29.23 -3.33 8.06
N SER A 80 29.62 -4.40 7.34
CA SER A 80 30.56 -4.28 6.22
C SER A 80 30.06 -3.34 5.13
N LEU A 81 28.76 -3.33 4.84
CA LEU A 81 28.16 -2.38 3.90
C LEU A 81 28.17 -0.95 4.43
N ILE A 82 27.76 -0.75 5.69
CA ILE A 82 27.78 0.57 6.36
C ILE A 82 29.19 1.17 6.33
N ASP A 83 30.21 0.37 6.65
CA ASP A 83 31.60 0.84 6.76
C ASP A 83 32.24 1.17 5.41
N ASN A 84 31.84 0.46 4.33
CA ASN A 84 32.56 0.48 3.05
C ASN A 84 31.79 1.13 1.89
N LEU A 85 30.46 1.25 1.98
CA LEU A 85 29.64 1.85 0.93
C LEU A 85 29.58 3.38 1.11
N LYS A 86 30.60 4.07 0.61
CA LYS A 86 30.77 5.52 0.75
C LYS A 86 31.40 6.17 -0.46
N LEU A 87 31.12 7.45 -0.71
CA LEU A 87 31.62 8.21 -1.87
C LEU A 87 33.14 8.36 -1.84
N LYS A 88 33.70 8.82 -0.71
CA LYS A 88 35.13 9.00 -0.47
C LYS A 88 35.57 8.05 0.65
N PRO A 89 36.33 6.98 0.35
CA PRO A 89 36.71 5.96 1.34
C PRO A 89 37.51 6.51 2.53
N ASP A 90 38.40 7.45 2.25
CA ASP A 90 39.37 7.99 3.21
C ASP A 90 38.85 9.23 3.97
N LEU A 91 37.61 9.67 3.69
CA LEU A 91 36.98 10.76 4.41
C LEU A 91 36.53 10.26 5.78
N SER A 92 37.05 10.87 6.85
CA SER A 92 36.54 10.63 8.20
C SER A 92 35.22 11.35 8.38
N THR A 93 34.16 10.60 8.66
CA THR A 93 32.80 11.12 8.92
C THR A 93 32.43 11.08 10.40
N TYR A 94 33.39 10.78 11.28
CA TYR A 94 33.20 10.76 12.73
C TYR A 94 33.24 12.17 13.32
N SER A 95 32.30 12.49 14.22
CA SER A 95 32.21 13.76 14.93
C SER A 95 31.67 13.53 16.33
N SER A 96 32.09 14.34 17.31
CA SER A 96 31.47 14.35 18.64
C SER A 96 30.07 14.95 18.63
N ASP A 97 29.76 15.79 17.63
CA ASP A 97 28.42 16.29 17.36
C ASP A 97 27.70 15.34 16.40
N LYS A 98 26.63 14.70 16.89
CA LYS A 98 25.82 13.73 16.15
C LYS A 98 25.11 14.34 14.94
N TYR A 99 24.69 15.60 14.99
CA TYR A 99 24.08 16.26 13.85
C TYR A 99 25.11 16.45 12.73
N HIS A 100 26.30 16.91 13.09
CA HIS A 100 27.41 17.05 12.14
C HIS A 100 27.86 15.70 11.58
N GLU A 101 27.95 14.65 12.41
CA GLU A 101 28.27 13.28 11.97
C GLU A 101 27.27 12.78 10.91
N LEU A 102 25.97 12.90 11.20
CA LEU A 102 24.91 12.50 10.28
C LEU A 102 24.99 13.26 8.96
N LYS A 103 25.24 14.58 9.01
CA LYS A 103 25.41 15.40 7.81
C LYS A 103 26.60 14.92 6.97
N MET A 104 27.77 14.71 7.59
CA MET A 104 28.97 14.21 6.90
C MET A 104 28.74 12.84 6.27
N LYS A 105 28.06 11.92 6.97
CA LYS A 105 27.69 10.60 6.43
C LYS A 105 26.77 10.72 5.22
N LYS A 106 25.72 11.54 5.30
CA LYS A 106 24.79 11.81 4.19
C LYS A 106 25.51 12.42 2.99
N ASP A 107 26.39 13.40 3.21
CA ASP A 107 27.21 14.04 2.16
C ASP A 107 28.19 13.04 1.51
N ASN A 108 28.69 12.08 2.28
CA ASN A 108 29.53 11.00 1.78
C ASN A 108 28.73 9.80 1.23
N LEU A 109 27.40 9.92 1.12
CA LEU A 109 26.51 8.86 0.66
C LEU A 109 26.61 7.55 1.49
N GLU A 110 26.98 7.64 2.77
CA GLU A 110 27.01 6.51 3.70
C GLU A 110 25.61 6.10 4.15
N PHE A 111 25.45 4.84 4.53
CA PHE A 111 24.34 4.43 5.38
C PHE A 111 24.59 4.92 6.81
N THR A 112 23.61 5.59 7.40
CA THR A 112 23.72 6.19 8.73
C THR A 112 23.42 5.20 9.86
N SER A 113 22.67 4.14 9.57
CA SER A 113 22.26 3.13 10.56
C SER A 113 21.90 1.80 9.91
N PHE A 114 21.77 0.76 10.74
CA PHE A 114 21.18 -0.52 10.33
C PHE A 114 19.72 -0.36 9.92
N GLN A 115 18.97 0.56 10.55
CA GLN A 115 17.57 0.81 10.23
C GLN A 115 17.41 1.42 8.82
N GLU A 116 18.30 2.33 8.42
CA GLU A 116 18.35 2.81 7.04
C GLU A 116 18.65 1.67 6.05
N LEU A 117 19.64 0.83 6.37
CA LEU A 117 20.06 -0.26 5.50
C LEU A 117 18.95 -1.32 5.34
N PHE A 118 18.51 -1.92 6.43
CA PHE A 118 17.57 -3.05 6.42
C PHE A 118 16.14 -2.64 6.08
N TRP A 119 15.67 -1.53 6.66
CA TRP A 119 14.26 -1.17 6.69
C TRP A 119 13.94 0.09 5.91
N GLY A 120 14.96 0.87 5.53
CA GLY A 120 14.79 2.09 4.75
C GLY A 120 14.45 3.33 5.56
N LEU A 121 14.69 3.31 6.86
CA LEU A 121 14.27 4.36 7.80
C LEU A 121 15.52 5.09 8.34
N PRO A 122 16.06 6.13 7.68
CA PRO A 122 17.26 6.83 8.15
C PRO A 122 17.04 7.66 9.42
N ASP A 123 15.83 8.17 9.66
CA ASP A 123 15.58 9.20 10.68
C ASP A 123 14.30 8.95 11.50
N ARG A 124 13.94 7.68 11.77
CA ARG A 124 12.67 7.30 12.44
C ARG A 124 11.39 7.87 11.79
N ALA A 125 11.50 8.31 10.54
CA ALA A 125 10.38 8.81 9.75
C ALA A 125 10.03 7.78 8.67
N PHE A 126 8.74 7.66 8.40
CA PHE A 126 8.19 6.89 7.29
C PHE A 126 7.47 7.83 6.32
N SER A 127 7.45 7.47 5.04
CA SER A 127 6.58 8.11 4.05
C SER A 127 5.22 7.41 3.99
N GLU A 128 4.20 8.07 3.43
CA GLU A 128 2.92 7.42 3.13
C GLU A 128 3.08 6.13 2.31
N LYS A 129 4.07 6.12 1.41
CA LYS A 129 4.47 4.91 0.66
C LYS A 129 4.93 3.78 1.57
N ASP A 130 5.78 4.09 2.56
CA ASP A 130 6.29 3.10 3.50
C ASP A 130 5.17 2.54 4.38
N LYS A 131 4.24 3.40 4.83
CA LYS A 131 3.06 3.00 5.60
C LYS A 131 2.15 2.07 4.81
N PHE A 132 1.77 2.47 3.60
CA PHE A 132 0.92 1.67 2.72
C PHE A 132 1.49 0.28 2.49
N TYR A 133 2.74 0.18 2.03
CA TYR A 133 3.31 -1.13 1.73
C TYR A 133 3.63 -1.95 2.98
N PHE A 134 3.94 -1.32 4.12
CA PHE A 134 4.06 -2.05 5.38
C PHE A 134 2.73 -2.71 5.74
N LEU A 135 1.63 -1.94 5.77
CA LEU A 135 0.30 -2.43 6.14
C LEU A 135 -0.22 -3.45 5.13
N LEU A 136 -0.08 -3.19 3.84
CA LEU A 136 -0.48 -4.12 2.76
C LEU A 136 0.16 -5.50 2.95
N ASN A 137 1.49 -5.54 3.08
CA ASN A 137 2.22 -6.80 3.21
C ASN A 137 1.98 -7.47 4.57
N LEU A 138 1.85 -6.69 5.64
CA LEU A 138 1.51 -7.22 6.96
C LEU A 138 0.11 -7.85 6.95
N PHE A 139 -0.88 -7.19 6.36
CA PHE A 139 -2.25 -7.68 6.32
C PHE A 139 -2.33 -8.95 5.47
N PHE A 140 -1.62 -9.01 4.33
CA PHE A 140 -1.48 -10.26 3.57
C PHE A 140 -0.91 -11.42 4.41
N ASP A 141 0.11 -11.16 5.24
CA ASP A 141 0.68 -12.17 6.12
C ASP A 141 -0.28 -12.60 7.25
N LEU A 142 -1.18 -11.71 7.67
CA LEU A 142 -2.10 -11.92 8.80
C LEU A 142 -3.50 -12.39 8.41
N LEU A 143 -3.88 -12.30 7.13
CA LEU A 143 -5.19 -12.73 6.61
C LEU A 143 -5.53 -14.20 6.94
N ASN A 144 -4.52 -15.05 7.11
CA ASN A 144 -4.71 -16.46 7.47
C ASN A 144 -4.22 -16.81 8.87
N ASN A 145 -3.83 -15.81 9.66
CA ASN A 145 -3.37 -16.03 11.03
C ASN A 145 -4.58 -16.09 11.99
N LYS A 146 -4.72 -17.18 12.73
CA LYS A 146 -5.87 -17.42 13.61
C LYS A 146 -6.09 -16.34 14.68
N ASP A 147 -5.02 -15.70 15.16
CA ASP A 147 -5.10 -14.72 16.23
C ASP A 147 -5.47 -13.32 15.71
N TYR A 148 -5.18 -13.03 14.43
CA TYR A 148 -5.34 -11.69 13.86
C TYR A 148 -6.33 -11.60 12.70
N VAL A 149 -6.74 -12.72 12.09
CA VAL A 149 -7.62 -12.74 10.91
C VAL A 149 -8.90 -11.94 11.13
N LYS A 150 -9.54 -12.08 12.30
CA LYS A 150 -10.74 -11.30 12.64
C LYS A 150 -10.45 -9.81 12.73
N THR A 151 -9.32 -9.43 13.33
CA THR A 151 -8.93 -8.01 13.45
C THR A 151 -8.67 -7.40 12.08
N ILE A 152 -7.91 -8.10 11.23
CA ILE A 152 -7.61 -7.64 9.88
C ILE A 152 -8.89 -7.56 9.04
N HIS A 153 -9.76 -8.56 9.12
CA HIS A 153 -11.04 -8.53 8.43
C HIS A 153 -11.89 -7.32 8.87
N ASN A 154 -12.00 -7.08 10.18
CA ASN A 154 -12.74 -5.93 10.71
C ASN A 154 -12.20 -4.59 10.21
N ILE A 155 -10.88 -4.44 10.07
CA ILE A 155 -10.29 -3.24 9.46
C ILE A 155 -10.70 -3.13 7.99
N LEU A 156 -10.59 -4.23 7.26
CA LEU A 156 -10.78 -4.19 5.81
C LEU A 156 -12.25 -3.93 5.41
N ILE A 157 -13.21 -4.46 6.18
CA ILE A 157 -14.64 -4.24 5.94
C ILE A 157 -15.09 -2.81 6.28
N GLU A 158 -14.24 -1.94 6.82
CA GLU A 158 -14.60 -0.51 6.90
C GLU A 158 -14.76 0.11 5.50
N TYR A 159 -14.08 -0.44 4.49
CA TYR A 159 -14.31 -0.12 3.09
C TYR A 159 -15.51 -0.91 2.55
N VAL A 160 -16.58 -0.20 2.16
CA VAL A 160 -17.86 -0.80 1.77
C VAL A 160 -17.71 -1.74 0.56
N PRO A 161 -17.00 -1.38 -0.52
CA PRO A 161 -16.77 -2.31 -1.63
C PRO A 161 -16.02 -3.59 -1.22
N TYR A 162 -15.04 -3.49 -0.33
CA TYR A 162 -14.41 -4.70 0.22
C TYR A 162 -15.37 -5.52 1.07
N ALA A 163 -16.23 -4.89 1.86
CA ALA A 163 -17.23 -5.59 2.67
C ALA A 163 -18.24 -6.36 1.79
N HIS A 164 -18.74 -5.72 0.72
CA HIS A 164 -19.58 -6.36 -0.29
C HIS A 164 -18.88 -7.58 -0.92
N TYR A 165 -17.67 -7.37 -1.46
CA TYR A 165 -16.85 -8.42 -2.03
C TYR A 165 -16.61 -9.59 -1.05
N ALA A 166 -16.24 -9.28 0.19
CA ALA A 166 -15.89 -10.29 1.19
C ALA A 166 -17.10 -11.13 1.62
N ALA A 167 -18.29 -10.55 1.65
CA ALA A 167 -19.53 -11.26 1.93
C ALA A 167 -19.87 -12.22 0.78
N LEU A 168 -19.79 -11.76 -0.48
CA LEU A 168 -20.04 -12.60 -1.66
C LEU A 168 -18.99 -13.71 -1.83
N GLU A 169 -17.71 -13.42 -1.58
CA GLU A 169 -16.63 -14.42 -1.62
C GLU A 169 -16.81 -15.48 -0.52
N LYS A 170 -17.35 -15.10 0.64
CA LYS A 170 -17.71 -16.08 1.69
C LYS A 170 -18.90 -16.92 1.25
N ALA A 171 -19.97 -16.31 0.76
CA ALA A 171 -21.14 -17.01 0.26
C ALA A 171 -20.79 -18.01 -0.87
N SER A 172 -19.94 -17.59 -1.82
CA SER A 172 -19.46 -18.46 -2.91
C SER A 172 -18.75 -19.71 -2.41
N ARG A 173 -17.95 -19.57 -1.35
CA ARG A 173 -17.25 -20.70 -0.73
C ARG A 173 -18.18 -21.61 0.08
N ASP A 174 -19.09 -21.03 0.85
CA ASP A 174 -19.99 -21.78 1.74
C ASP A 174 -21.04 -22.57 0.96
N TYR A 175 -21.40 -22.13 -0.26
CA TYR A 175 -22.51 -22.68 -1.04
C TYR A 175 -22.12 -23.17 -2.45
N SER A 176 -20.83 -23.43 -2.69
CA SER A 176 -20.24 -23.85 -3.97
C SER A 176 -20.79 -25.17 -4.58
N GLY A 177 -21.77 -25.81 -3.93
CA GLY A 177 -22.29 -27.14 -4.24
C GLY A 177 -23.66 -27.21 -4.91
N GLY A 178 -24.32 -26.08 -5.24
CA GLY A 178 -25.67 -26.14 -5.85
C GLY A 178 -26.29 -24.84 -6.37
N TYR A 179 -25.78 -23.66 -6.01
CA TYR A 179 -26.35 -22.38 -6.43
C TYR A 179 -25.28 -21.55 -7.18
N PRO A 180 -25.48 -21.21 -8.46
CA PRO A 180 -24.53 -20.40 -9.20
C PRO A 180 -24.58 -18.96 -8.68
N ILE A 181 -23.50 -18.48 -8.06
CA ILE A 181 -23.29 -17.05 -7.82
C ILE A 181 -22.55 -16.50 -9.03
N SER A 182 -23.03 -15.39 -9.60
CA SER A 182 -22.27 -14.69 -10.65
C SER A 182 -20.93 -14.22 -10.08
N GLU A 183 -19.86 -14.33 -10.85
CA GLU A 183 -18.54 -13.82 -10.43
C GLU A 183 -18.32 -12.36 -10.84
N ASP A 184 -19.34 -11.69 -11.38
CA ASP A 184 -19.25 -10.31 -11.87
C ASP A 184 -18.79 -9.33 -10.77
N TYR A 185 -19.13 -9.60 -9.51
CA TYR A 185 -18.69 -8.80 -8.36
C TYR A 185 -17.16 -8.71 -8.20
N LYS A 186 -16.42 -9.66 -8.78
CA LYS A 186 -14.95 -9.63 -8.76
C LYS A 186 -14.37 -8.52 -9.67
N ASN A 187 -15.20 -7.95 -10.54
CA ASN A 187 -14.83 -6.90 -11.49
C ASN A 187 -15.47 -5.54 -11.17
N GLU A 188 -16.17 -5.40 -10.04
CA GLU A 188 -16.76 -4.11 -9.62
C GLU A 188 -15.69 -3.06 -9.26
N ASN A 189 -14.51 -3.51 -8.83
CA ASN A 189 -13.42 -2.68 -8.34
C ASN A 189 -12.06 -3.19 -8.80
N VAL A 190 -11.08 -2.29 -8.96
CA VAL A 190 -9.76 -2.66 -9.48
C VAL A 190 -8.94 -3.53 -8.51
N ASP A 191 -8.96 -3.25 -7.21
CA ASP A 191 -8.31 -4.05 -6.16
C ASP A 191 -8.87 -3.70 -4.77
N VAL A 192 -10.05 -4.24 -4.43
CA VAL A 192 -10.75 -3.90 -3.17
C VAL A 192 -9.91 -4.14 -1.91
N PHE A 193 -8.95 -5.07 -1.95
CA PHE A 193 -8.07 -5.33 -0.81
C PHE A 193 -7.07 -4.18 -0.63
N SER A 194 -6.38 -3.81 -1.70
CA SER A 194 -5.41 -2.71 -1.66
C SER A 194 -6.09 -1.36 -1.44
N GLU A 195 -7.27 -1.14 -2.04
CA GLU A 195 -8.12 0.04 -1.80
C GLU A 195 -8.52 0.17 -0.33
N SER A 196 -8.92 -0.94 0.31
CA SER A 196 -9.26 -0.93 1.73
C SER A 196 -8.04 -0.61 2.63
N VAL A 197 -6.87 -1.16 2.30
CA VAL A 197 -5.62 -0.80 2.98
C VAL A 197 -5.27 0.67 2.75
N PHE A 198 -5.49 1.19 1.54
CA PHE A 198 -5.26 2.58 1.20
C PHE A 198 -6.15 3.51 2.02
N LEU A 199 -7.46 3.21 2.12
CA LEU A 199 -8.37 3.94 3.00
C LEU A 199 -7.91 3.87 4.47
N PHE A 200 -7.50 2.70 4.96
CA PHE A 200 -7.02 2.55 6.34
C PHE A 200 -5.78 3.39 6.63
N CYS A 201 -4.90 3.59 5.64
CA CYS A 201 -3.71 4.44 5.77
C CYS A 201 -4.04 5.91 6.06
N SER A 202 -5.25 6.37 5.74
CA SER A 202 -5.70 7.74 6.03
C SER A 202 -6.14 7.94 7.48
N THR A 203 -6.14 6.88 8.31
CA THR A 203 -6.55 6.95 9.72
C THR A 203 -5.39 7.26 10.67
N GLU A 204 -5.67 7.96 11.78
CA GLU A 204 -4.69 8.17 12.85
C GLU A 204 -4.25 6.85 13.50
N THR A 205 -5.14 5.86 13.55
CA THR A 205 -4.82 4.51 14.05
C THR A 205 -3.67 3.88 13.26
N SER A 206 -3.66 4.06 11.94
CA SER A 206 -2.57 3.58 11.09
C SER A 206 -1.24 4.29 11.38
N ASN A 207 -1.26 5.58 11.71
CA ASN A 207 -0.07 6.33 12.13
C ASN A 207 0.49 5.77 13.44
N GLU A 208 -0.37 5.50 14.43
CA GLU A 208 0.05 4.93 15.71
C GLU A 208 0.69 3.53 15.55
N ILE A 209 0.14 2.69 14.66
CA ILE A 209 0.74 1.38 14.32
C ILE A 209 2.15 1.57 13.76
N MET A 210 2.33 2.54 12.85
CA MET A 210 3.64 2.83 12.25
C MET A 210 4.65 3.34 13.27
N GLU A 211 4.24 4.22 14.18
CA GLU A 211 5.09 4.72 15.27
C GLU A 211 5.56 3.57 16.17
N ARG A 212 4.65 2.69 16.58
CA ARG A 212 4.96 1.49 17.37
C ARG A 212 5.90 0.54 16.64
N PHE A 213 5.71 0.36 15.33
CA PHE A 213 6.60 -0.45 14.50
C PHE A 213 8.01 0.14 14.43
N ILE A 214 8.13 1.45 14.27
CA ILE A 214 9.42 2.16 14.27
C ILE A 214 10.11 2.02 15.63
N ASP A 215 9.39 2.24 16.72
CA ASP A 215 9.95 2.07 18.06
C ASP A 215 10.43 0.63 18.30
N TYR A 216 9.73 -0.37 17.78
CA TYR A 216 10.20 -1.75 17.77
C TYR A 216 11.53 -1.91 17.00
N LEU A 217 11.63 -1.40 15.77
CA LEU A 217 12.83 -1.51 14.94
C LEU A 217 14.06 -0.84 15.58
N TYR A 218 13.85 0.24 16.33
CA TYR A 218 14.91 0.96 17.04
C TYR A 218 15.14 0.49 18.48
N GLY A 219 14.22 -0.26 19.08
CA GLY A 219 14.30 -0.74 20.47
C GLY A 219 15.24 -1.93 20.67
N GLY A 220 15.54 -2.66 19.60
CA GLY A 220 16.40 -3.85 19.63
C GLY A 220 15.72 -5.10 20.23
N TYR A 221 16.23 -6.27 19.88
CA TYR A 221 15.72 -7.55 20.36
C TYR A 221 16.52 -8.01 21.58
N LYS A 222 15.84 -8.12 22.73
CA LYS A 222 16.42 -8.59 23.98
C LYS A 222 16.12 -10.07 24.17
N TYR A 223 17.15 -10.87 24.38
CA TYR A 223 16.99 -12.29 24.67
C TYR A 223 18.03 -12.79 25.66
N GLU A 224 17.69 -13.85 26.40
CA GLU A 224 18.62 -14.52 27.29
C GLU A 224 19.44 -15.55 26.53
N SER A 225 20.76 -15.52 26.73
CA SER A 225 21.67 -16.55 26.24
C SER A 225 22.59 -17.01 27.35
N LYS A 226 22.98 -18.29 27.33
CA LYS A 226 23.99 -18.80 28.25
C LYS A 226 25.38 -18.45 27.76
N ASP A 227 26.24 -17.96 28.65
CA ASP A 227 27.68 -17.84 28.37
C ASP A 227 28.36 -19.22 28.30
N LYS A 228 29.64 -19.26 27.99
CA LYS A 228 30.43 -20.50 27.91
C LYS A 228 30.50 -21.24 29.26
N GLN A 229 30.11 -20.59 30.36
CA GLN A 229 30.07 -21.12 31.72
C GLN A 229 28.63 -21.45 32.18
N GLY A 230 27.63 -21.33 31.30
CA GLY A 230 26.23 -21.67 31.58
C GLY A 230 25.43 -20.58 32.29
N ARG A 231 25.99 -19.38 32.52
CA ARG A 231 25.30 -18.26 33.17
C ARG A 231 24.43 -17.53 32.16
N PHE A 232 23.21 -17.19 32.57
CA PHE A 232 22.29 -16.41 31.74
C PHE A 232 22.76 -14.96 31.65
N LEU A 233 22.85 -14.45 30.41
CA LEU A 233 23.17 -13.07 30.11
C LEU A 233 22.17 -12.54 29.08
N VAL A 234 21.52 -11.43 29.43
CA VAL A 234 20.63 -10.70 28.53
C VAL A 234 21.48 -10.02 27.47
N LYS A 235 21.25 -10.38 26.20
CA LYS A 235 21.85 -9.73 25.05
C LYS A 235 20.81 -8.86 24.37
N THR A 236 21.25 -7.73 23.84
CA THR A 236 20.45 -6.87 22.97
C THR A 236 21.06 -6.92 21.59
N GLU A 237 20.26 -7.29 20.59
CA GLU A 237 20.65 -7.31 19.18
C GLU A 237 19.86 -6.28 18.38
N VAL A 238 20.46 -5.82 17.29
CA VAL A 238 19.75 -5.00 16.30
C VAL A 238 18.68 -5.85 15.62
N ILE A 239 17.52 -5.27 15.35
CA ILE A 239 16.47 -5.92 14.55
C ILE A 239 16.97 -6.03 13.09
N CYS A 240 17.14 -7.25 12.63
CA CYS A 240 17.60 -7.60 11.28
C CYS A 240 16.76 -8.77 10.75
N PHE A 241 16.90 -9.10 9.46
CA PHE A 241 16.10 -10.16 8.86
C PHE A 241 16.20 -11.53 9.57
N GLN A 242 17.35 -11.84 10.18
CA GLN A 242 17.58 -13.14 10.82
C GLN A 242 16.82 -13.33 12.14
N ASN A 243 16.55 -12.24 12.88
CA ASN A 243 15.81 -12.28 14.14
C ASN A 243 14.41 -11.68 14.03
N PHE A 244 14.06 -11.07 12.89
CA PHE A 244 12.81 -10.36 12.69
C PHE A 244 11.58 -11.23 12.97
N GLU A 245 11.48 -12.43 12.38
CA GLU A 245 10.26 -13.23 12.52
C GLU A 245 9.93 -13.53 13.98
N LYS A 246 10.94 -13.92 14.76
CA LYS A 246 10.76 -14.21 16.19
C LYS A 246 10.45 -12.93 16.98
N SER A 247 11.29 -11.91 16.84
CA SER A 247 11.17 -10.67 17.62
C SER A 247 9.92 -9.86 17.29
N PHE A 248 9.50 -9.84 16.03
CA PHE A 248 8.29 -9.18 15.58
C PHE A 248 7.04 -9.94 16.03
N SER A 249 7.04 -11.27 16.01
CA SER A 249 5.91 -12.06 16.56
C SER A 249 5.65 -11.75 18.03
N GLU A 250 6.70 -11.61 18.84
CA GLU A 250 6.60 -11.25 20.26
C GLU A 250 6.07 -9.82 20.47
N LYS A 251 6.22 -8.93 19.48
CA LYS A 251 5.81 -7.52 19.53
C LYS A 251 4.57 -7.17 18.73
N LEU A 252 4.08 -8.09 17.91
CA LEU A 252 2.98 -7.83 16.99
C LEU A 252 1.71 -7.38 17.72
N LYS A 253 1.38 -7.99 18.85
CA LYS A 253 0.23 -7.59 19.67
C LYS A 253 0.36 -6.16 20.18
N ASP A 254 1.55 -5.77 20.64
CA ASP A 254 1.82 -4.40 21.12
C ASP A 254 1.70 -3.39 19.97
N ILE A 255 2.17 -3.76 18.78
CA ILE A 255 2.16 -2.92 17.57
C ILE A 255 0.73 -2.74 17.04
N LEU A 256 -0.07 -3.82 17.04
CA LEU A 256 -1.46 -3.81 16.60
C LEU A 256 -2.45 -3.42 17.71
N ALA A 257 -1.99 -3.13 18.92
CA ALA A 257 -2.86 -2.71 20.02
C ALA A 257 -3.91 -1.64 19.65
N PRO A 258 -3.61 -0.63 18.79
CA PRO A 258 -4.59 0.38 18.38
C PRO A 258 -5.83 -0.18 17.67
N VAL A 259 -5.75 -1.39 17.09
CA VAL A 259 -6.85 -2.02 16.34
C VAL A 259 -7.45 -3.24 17.03
N LEU A 260 -6.85 -3.74 18.13
CA LEU A 260 -7.31 -4.95 18.80
C LEU A 260 -8.62 -4.78 19.58
N GLU A 261 -8.98 -3.54 19.92
CA GLU A 261 -10.17 -3.19 20.73
C GLU A 261 -11.14 -2.26 19.98
N LEU A 262 -11.01 -2.13 18.66
CA LEU A 262 -11.96 -1.33 17.87
C LEU A 262 -13.35 -1.98 17.92
N GLU A 263 -14.29 -1.28 18.54
CA GLU A 263 -15.71 -1.62 18.51
C GLU A 263 -16.30 -1.19 17.15
N ASP A 264 -17.07 -2.08 16.52
CA ASP A 264 -17.53 -1.96 15.13
C ASP A 264 -18.99 -1.48 15.01
N TYR A 265 -19.56 -0.88 16.07
CA TYR A 265 -20.99 -0.56 16.17
C TYR A 265 -21.51 0.42 15.10
N ASP A 266 -20.64 1.31 14.59
CA ASP A 266 -21.00 2.31 13.59
C ASP A 266 -20.38 2.08 12.20
N SER A 267 -19.79 0.90 11.98
CA SER A 267 -19.17 0.54 10.71
C SER A 267 -20.20 0.42 9.58
N LEU A 268 -20.05 1.26 8.55
CA LEU A 268 -20.92 1.20 7.36
C LEU A 268 -20.72 -0.11 6.61
N GLY A 269 -19.48 -0.52 6.40
CA GLY A 269 -19.20 -1.73 5.65
C GLY A 269 -19.53 -3.00 6.44
N LYS A 270 -19.45 -3.02 7.77
CA LYS A 270 -20.03 -4.14 8.55
C LYS A 270 -21.53 -4.31 8.29
N ARG A 271 -22.29 -3.21 8.25
CA ARG A 271 -23.73 -3.28 7.92
C ARG A 271 -23.94 -3.85 6.53
N VAL A 272 -23.15 -3.43 5.54
CA VAL A 272 -23.21 -4.00 4.18
C VAL A 272 -22.86 -5.49 4.18
N TYR A 273 -21.79 -5.88 4.87
CA TYR A 273 -21.38 -7.28 4.98
C TYR A 273 -22.50 -8.17 5.54
N ASP A 274 -23.14 -7.72 6.64
CA ASP A 274 -24.21 -8.45 7.30
C ASP A 274 -25.46 -8.53 6.41
N ILE A 275 -25.85 -7.44 5.74
CA ILE A 275 -26.99 -7.41 4.80
C ILE A 275 -26.75 -8.37 3.62
N VAL A 276 -25.59 -8.30 2.97
CA VAL A 276 -25.28 -9.17 1.82
C VAL A 276 -25.27 -10.63 2.23
N ALA A 277 -24.79 -10.95 3.44
CA ALA A 277 -24.85 -12.30 3.97
C ALA A 277 -26.29 -12.78 4.19
N GLU A 278 -27.17 -11.93 4.73
CA GLU A 278 -28.60 -12.24 4.92
C GLU A 278 -29.36 -12.35 3.59
N ASP A 279 -29.13 -11.43 2.65
CA ASP A 279 -29.72 -11.47 1.31
C ASP A 279 -29.34 -12.75 0.57
N PHE A 280 -28.13 -13.26 0.80
CA PHE A 280 -27.71 -14.54 0.23
C PHE A 280 -28.52 -15.72 0.77
N GLU A 281 -28.80 -15.76 2.08
CA GLU A 281 -29.67 -16.77 2.68
C GLU A 281 -31.11 -16.66 2.16
N ILE A 282 -31.61 -15.44 1.98
CA ILE A 282 -32.94 -15.19 1.40
C ILE A 282 -32.99 -15.71 -0.05
N ASN A 283 -31.97 -15.44 -0.86
CA ASN A 283 -31.89 -15.92 -2.23
C ASN A 283 -31.91 -17.45 -2.32
N ILE A 284 -31.17 -18.15 -1.45
CA ILE A 284 -31.22 -19.62 -1.38
C ILE A 284 -32.62 -20.10 -1.02
N ASN A 285 -33.27 -19.44 -0.05
CA ASN A 285 -34.64 -19.78 0.33
C ASN A 285 -35.59 -19.61 -0.86
N LEU A 286 -35.50 -18.50 -1.60
CA LEU A 286 -36.30 -18.27 -2.80
C LEU A 286 -36.11 -19.36 -3.85
N ILE A 287 -34.88 -19.77 -4.14
CA ILE A 287 -34.60 -20.84 -5.10
C ILE A 287 -35.21 -22.17 -4.63
N ASN A 288 -35.10 -22.49 -3.34
CA ASN A 288 -35.72 -23.70 -2.78
C ASN A 288 -37.25 -23.66 -2.88
N LEU A 289 -37.85 -22.51 -2.59
CA LEU A 289 -39.30 -22.34 -2.71
C LEU A 289 -39.76 -22.52 -4.16
N ASP A 290 -39.02 -22.01 -5.14
CA ASP A 290 -39.30 -22.17 -6.57
C ASP A 290 -39.20 -23.65 -7.03
N MET A 291 -38.26 -24.41 -6.43
CA MET A 291 -38.12 -25.85 -6.70
C MET A 291 -39.19 -26.71 -6.03
N GLU A 292 -39.67 -26.32 -4.85
CA GLU A 292 -40.63 -27.09 -4.05
C GLU A 292 -42.09 -26.79 -4.40
N ARG A 293 -42.38 -25.58 -4.85
CA ARG A 293 -43.75 -25.08 -5.05
C ARG A 293 -44.07 -24.96 -6.54
N SER A 294 -45.28 -25.37 -6.93
CA SER A 294 -45.74 -25.14 -8.30
C SER A 294 -46.18 -23.69 -8.48
N VAL A 295 -46.07 -23.16 -9.70
CA VAL A 295 -46.48 -21.78 -10.04
C VAL A 295 -47.95 -21.55 -9.69
N GLU A 296 -48.80 -22.57 -9.82
CA GLU A 296 -50.23 -22.51 -9.48
C GLU A 296 -50.48 -22.36 -7.97
N SER A 297 -49.49 -22.62 -7.13
CA SER A 297 -49.58 -22.43 -5.67
C SER A 297 -49.27 -20.99 -5.23
N TYR A 298 -48.97 -20.10 -6.16
CA TYR A 298 -48.74 -18.67 -5.88
C TYR A 298 -49.96 -18.04 -5.20
N GLY A 299 -49.74 -17.33 -4.09
CA GLY A 299 -50.80 -16.73 -3.27
C GLY A 299 -51.44 -17.65 -2.23
N HIS A 300 -51.08 -18.94 -2.19
CA HIS A 300 -51.51 -19.86 -1.12
C HIS A 300 -50.64 -19.76 0.14
N TRP A 301 -49.41 -19.27 0.00
CA TRP A 301 -48.44 -19.13 1.08
C TRP A 301 -48.33 -17.65 1.47
N LEU A 302 -49.11 -17.27 2.48
CA LEU A 302 -49.20 -15.89 2.94
C LEU A 302 -48.45 -15.70 4.25
N THR A 303 -47.79 -14.56 4.36
CA THR A 303 -47.27 -14.04 5.62
C THR A 303 -48.40 -13.70 6.59
N ARG A 304 -48.08 -13.45 7.86
CA ARG A 304 -49.08 -12.97 8.84
C ARG A 304 -49.73 -11.64 8.45
N GLY A 305 -49.11 -10.87 7.57
CA GLY A 305 -49.65 -9.64 6.99
C GLY A 305 -50.48 -9.86 5.72
N GLU A 306 -50.84 -11.12 5.40
CA GLU A 306 -51.66 -11.50 4.25
C GLU A 306 -51.04 -11.18 2.87
N LYS A 307 -49.74 -10.85 2.83
CA LYS A 307 -48.94 -10.77 1.59
C LYS A 307 -48.34 -12.12 1.23
N ASN A 308 -48.15 -12.40 -0.06
CA ASN A 308 -47.40 -13.56 -0.54
C ASN A 308 -45.98 -13.53 0.02
N ASP A 309 -45.48 -14.67 0.52
CA ASP A 309 -44.15 -14.76 1.14
C ASP A 309 -43.01 -14.53 0.15
N ILE A 310 -43.11 -15.01 -1.09
CA ILE A 310 -42.13 -14.78 -2.16
C ILE A 310 -42.01 -13.28 -2.46
N ASP A 311 -43.14 -12.57 -2.62
CA ASP A 311 -43.13 -11.14 -2.89
C ASP A 311 -42.47 -10.35 -1.75
N VAL A 312 -42.73 -10.75 -0.49
CA VAL A 312 -42.13 -10.10 0.68
C VAL A 312 -40.60 -10.30 0.73
N LEU A 313 -40.11 -11.48 0.34
CA LEU A 313 -38.68 -11.76 0.29
C LEU A 313 -37.98 -11.00 -0.86
N ASN A 314 -38.63 -10.90 -2.04
CA ASN A 314 -38.13 -10.08 -3.15
C ASN A 314 -38.13 -8.59 -2.79
N ASP A 315 -39.21 -8.07 -2.20
CA ASP A 315 -39.31 -6.69 -1.70
C ASP A 315 -38.15 -6.37 -0.72
N LEU A 316 -37.72 -7.35 0.07
CA LEU A 316 -36.62 -7.21 1.03
C LEU A 316 -35.27 -7.11 0.33
N ILE A 317 -35.00 -7.99 -0.65
CA ILE A 317 -33.76 -7.94 -1.45
C ILE A 317 -33.65 -6.60 -2.20
N ASP A 318 -34.73 -6.16 -2.86
CA ASP A 318 -34.76 -4.89 -3.58
C ASP A 318 -34.50 -3.70 -2.65
N ALA A 319 -35.03 -3.76 -1.42
CA ALA A 319 -34.80 -2.74 -0.40
C ALA A 319 -33.35 -2.76 0.11
N SER A 320 -32.76 -3.95 0.28
CA SER A 320 -31.37 -4.13 0.68
C SER A 320 -30.40 -3.56 -0.36
N GLU A 321 -30.59 -3.88 -1.65
CA GLU A 321 -29.76 -3.37 -2.75
C GLU A 321 -29.76 -1.83 -2.77
N SER A 322 -30.95 -1.21 -2.74
CA SER A 322 -31.07 0.25 -2.69
C SER A 322 -30.43 0.86 -1.44
N TYR A 323 -30.43 0.13 -0.32
CA TYR A 323 -29.78 0.60 0.91
C TYR A 323 -28.25 0.50 0.82
N ILE A 324 -27.70 -0.58 0.26
CA ILE A 324 -26.26 -0.76 0.03
C ILE A 324 -25.73 0.34 -0.88
N GLU A 325 -26.40 0.64 -2.00
CA GLU A 325 -26.01 1.73 -2.91
C GLU A 325 -25.91 3.08 -2.17
N ARG A 326 -26.87 3.36 -1.26
CA ARG A 326 -26.84 4.57 -0.45
C ARG A 326 -25.68 4.57 0.54
N LEU A 327 -25.33 3.42 1.12
CA LEU A 327 -24.19 3.29 2.02
C LEU A 327 -22.86 3.50 1.28
N MET A 328 -22.73 2.97 0.06
CA MET A 328 -21.59 3.24 -0.83
C MET A 328 -21.47 4.73 -1.12
N LYS A 329 -22.58 5.39 -1.49
CA LYS A 329 -22.59 6.84 -1.72
C LYS A 329 -22.20 7.63 -0.48
N VAL A 330 -22.71 7.26 0.70
CA VAL A 330 -22.34 7.92 1.97
C VAL A 330 -20.84 7.75 2.26
N GLN A 331 -20.26 6.59 1.97
CA GLN A 331 -18.82 6.40 2.11
C GLN A 331 -18.05 7.29 1.14
N MET A 332 -18.43 7.31 -0.14
CA MET A 332 -17.79 8.15 -1.16
C MET A 332 -17.87 9.64 -0.79
N ASP A 333 -19.03 10.12 -0.32
CA ASP A 333 -19.22 11.51 0.13
C ASP A 333 -18.35 11.87 1.35
N ARG A 334 -18.01 10.88 2.19
CA ARG A 334 -17.20 11.08 3.42
C ARG A 334 -15.70 10.93 3.20
N CYS A 335 -15.31 9.97 2.36
CA CYS A 335 -13.94 9.50 2.25
C CYS A 335 -13.30 9.82 0.88
N GLY A 336 -14.08 10.26 -0.10
CA GLY A 336 -13.63 10.40 -1.48
C GLY A 336 -13.81 9.12 -2.29
N ASP A 337 -13.43 9.19 -3.57
CA ASP A 337 -13.44 8.06 -4.49
C ASP A 337 -12.15 7.25 -4.31
N ILE A 338 -12.19 6.30 -3.38
CA ILE A 338 -11.03 5.50 -2.99
C ILE A 338 -10.51 4.64 -4.15
N GLU A 339 -11.37 4.13 -5.03
CA GLU A 339 -10.96 3.35 -6.20
C GLU A 339 -10.11 4.24 -7.13
N LYS A 340 -10.66 5.40 -7.51
CA LYS A 340 -9.97 6.34 -8.39
C LYS A 340 -8.69 6.89 -7.76
N GLU A 341 -8.76 7.32 -6.50
CA GLU A 341 -7.61 7.85 -5.77
C GLU A 341 -6.48 6.81 -5.65
N TYR A 342 -6.80 5.55 -5.33
CA TYR A 342 -5.82 4.48 -5.29
C TYR A 342 -5.24 4.20 -6.68
N PHE A 343 -6.09 4.09 -7.72
CA PHE A 343 -5.67 3.80 -9.10
C PHE A 343 -4.72 4.87 -9.67
N GLU A 344 -4.97 6.14 -9.35
CA GLU A 344 -4.13 7.27 -9.75
C GLU A 344 -2.90 7.47 -8.85
N SER A 345 -2.86 6.81 -7.68
CA SER A 345 -1.78 6.94 -6.73
C SER A 345 -0.48 6.29 -7.23
N PRO A 346 0.70 6.74 -6.74
CA PRO A 346 1.97 6.05 -6.97
C PRO A 346 2.07 4.70 -6.25
N PHE A 347 1.03 4.29 -5.51
CA PHE A 347 0.98 3.02 -4.80
C PHE A 347 0.31 1.92 -5.60
N PHE A 348 -0.48 2.30 -6.62
CA PHE A 348 -1.12 1.36 -7.53
C PHE A 348 -0.09 0.41 -8.13
N SER A 349 -0.38 -0.88 -8.05
CA SER A 349 0.42 -1.90 -8.70
C SER A 349 -0.47 -2.97 -9.29
N SER A 350 -0.27 -3.23 -10.59
CA SER A 350 -1.00 -4.27 -11.30
C SER A 350 -0.75 -5.64 -10.66
N ASN A 351 -1.82 -6.39 -10.41
CA ASN A 351 -1.76 -7.81 -10.09
C ASN A 351 -0.99 -8.17 -8.78
N SER A 352 -1.17 -7.36 -7.72
CA SER A 352 -0.51 -7.58 -6.43
C SER A 352 -1.38 -8.31 -5.40
N SER A 353 -2.66 -8.50 -5.69
CA SER A 353 -3.69 -8.96 -4.76
C SER A 353 -4.58 -10.04 -5.38
N PRO A 354 -5.10 -11.00 -4.61
CA PRO A 354 -6.12 -11.95 -5.06
C PRO A 354 -7.45 -11.28 -5.47
N CYS A 355 -7.67 -10.04 -5.06
CA CYS A 355 -8.89 -9.28 -5.32
C CYS A 355 -8.74 -8.29 -6.48
N PHE A 356 -7.70 -8.46 -7.30
CA PHE A 356 -7.39 -7.58 -8.41
C PHE A 356 -8.21 -7.92 -9.67
N SER A 357 -8.83 -6.92 -10.30
CA SER A 357 -9.54 -7.05 -11.58
C SER A 357 -8.77 -6.38 -12.72
N GLU A 358 -8.32 -7.18 -13.69
CA GLU A 358 -7.72 -6.67 -14.92
C GLU A 358 -8.76 -5.98 -15.81
N ASP A 359 -9.98 -6.50 -15.84
CA ASP A 359 -11.07 -5.94 -16.65
C ASP A 359 -11.43 -4.52 -16.16
N ARG A 360 -11.62 -4.34 -14.85
CA ARG A 360 -11.88 -3.02 -14.26
C ARG A 360 -10.71 -2.07 -14.44
N MET A 361 -9.46 -2.55 -14.35
CA MET A 361 -8.28 -1.74 -14.65
C MET A 361 -8.34 -1.19 -16.08
N ILE A 362 -8.67 -2.04 -17.06
CA ILE A 362 -8.76 -1.64 -18.47
C ILE A 362 -9.87 -0.60 -18.67
N GLU A 363 -10.99 -0.74 -17.97
CA GLU A 363 -12.07 0.27 -17.98
C GLU A 363 -11.59 1.61 -17.42
N LEU A 364 -10.98 1.64 -16.24
CA LEU A 364 -10.44 2.87 -15.64
C LEU A 364 -9.38 3.55 -16.53
N VAL A 365 -8.56 2.77 -17.24
CA VAL A 365 -7.61 3.33 -18.23
C VAL A 365 -8.35 4.01 -19.38
N LYS A 366 -9.45 3.43 -19.88
CA LYS A 366 -10.25 4.02 -20.96
C LYS A 366 -10.95 5.29 -20.48
N GLU A 367 -11.60 5.22 -19.32
CA GLU A 367 -12.27 6.38 -18.69
C GLU A 367 -11.28 7.55 -18.55
N LYS A 368 -10.07 7.27 -18.05
CA LYS A 368 -9.02 8.29 -17.94
C LYS A 368 -8.57 8.87 -19.29
N GLN A 369 -8.44 8.04 -20.32
CA GLN A 369 -8.06 8.52 -21.66
C GLN A 369 -9.16 9.38 -22.29
N GLU A 370 -10.43 9.05 -22.02
CA GLU A 370 -11.57 9.83 -22.47
C GLU A 370 -11.62 11.18 -21.73
N ASP A 371 -11.45 11.18 -20.40
CA ASP A 371 -11.37 12.40 -19.58
C ASP A 371 -10.23 13.34 -20.08
N GLU A 372 -9.02 12.81 -20.29
CA GLU A 372 -7.88 13.58 -20.80
C GLU A 372 -8.15 14.16 -22.21
N TYR A 373 -8.92 13.45 -23.04
CA TYR A 373 -9.32 13.93 -24.35
C TYR A 373 -10.35 15.06 -24.27
N PHE A 374 -11.34 14.95 -23.39
CA PHE A 374 -12.33 16.02 -23.14
C PHE A 374 -11.67 17.29 -22.59
N ASP A 375 -10.76 17.16 -21.61
CA ASP A 375 -9.99 18.29 -21.06
C ASP A 375 -9.18 19.01 -22.16
N TYR A 376 -8.58 18.25 -23.07
CA TYR A 376 -7.86 18.81 -24.21
C TYR A 376 -8.80 19.60 -25.14
N GLN A 377 -10.00 19.08 -25.42
CA GLN A 377 -11.00 19.77 -26.25
C GLN A 377 -11.45 21.08 -25.60
N GLU A 378 -11.80 21.07 -24.31
CA GLU A 378 -12.21 22.29 -23.60
C GLU A 378 -11.09 23.34 -23.58
N SER A 379 -9.83 22.91 -23.40
CA SER A 379 -8.68 23.81 -23.43
C SER A 379 -8.49 24.48 -24.81
N MET A 380 -8.74 23.74 -25.89
CA MET A 380 -8.67 24.22 -27.26
C MET A 380 -9.78 25.23 -27.56
N GLU A 381 -11.01 24.95 -27.15
CA GLU A 381 -12.15 25.87 -27.31
C GLU A 381 -11.92 27.19 -26.55
N LYS A 382 -11.39 27.10 -25.32
CA LYS A 382 -11.04 28.28 -24.52
C LYS A 382 -9.96 29.13 -25.18
N LEU A 383 -8.91 28.51 -25.74
CA LEU A 383 -7.86 29.21 -26.48
C LEU A 383 -8.40 29.92 -27.73
N GLU A 384 -9.33 29.28 -28.45
CA GLU A 384 -9.98 29.88 -29.62
C GLU A 384 -10.89 31.05 -29.24
N TYR A 385 -11.64 30.92 -28.14
CA TYR A 385 -12.44 32.01 -27.58
C TYR A 385 -11.57 33.21 -27.17
N ASP A 386 -10.50 32.99 -26.40
CA ASP A 386 -9.60 34.04 -25.93
C ASP A 386 -8.91 34.75 -27.11
N LYS A 387 -8.54 34.01 -28.16
CA LYS A 387 -7.98 34.58 -29.38
C LYS A 387 -8.99 35.48 -30.09
N ASN A 388 -10.22 35.00 -30.30
CA ASN A 388 -11.28 35.78 -30.94
C ASN A 388 -11.64 37.04 -30.14
N LEU A 389 -11.65 36.95 -28.81
CA LEU A 389 -11.87 38.10 -27.93
C LEU A 389 -10.73 39.12 -28.04
N GLY A 390 -9.47 38.67 -28.09
CA GLY A 390 -8.31 39.53 -28.30
C GLY A 390 -8.33 40.25 -29.65
N GLU A 391 -8.69 39.56 -30.72
CA GLU A 391 -8.86 40.16 -32.06
C GLU A 391 -9.99 41.21 -32.06
N HIS A 392 -11.10 40.94 -31.38
CA HIS A 392 -12.22 41.88 -31.26
C HIS A 392 -11.86 43.14 -30.47
N LEU A 393 -11.15 43.00 -29.34
CA LEU A 393 -10.69 44.14 -28.55
C LEU A 393 -9.69 45.00 -29.31
N ALA A 394 -8.74 44.40 -30.03
CA ALA A 394 -7.79 45.12 -30.87
C ALA A 394 -8.48 45.91 -32.00
N TYR A 395 -9.57 45.37 -32.56
CA TYR A 395 -10.38 46.07 -33.55
C TYR A 395 -11.11 47.28 -32.94
N LEU A 396 -11.65 47.16 -31.73
CA LEU A 396 -12.28 48.28 -31.02
C LEU A 396 -11.27 49.39 -30.69
N ASP A 397 -10.07 49.04 -30.21
CA ASP A 397 -8.99 50.00 -29.96
C ASP A 397 -8.59 50.77 -31.23
N PHE A 398 -8.50 50.06 -32.37
CA PHE A 398 -8.23 50.67 -33.67
C PHE A 398 -9.32 51.68 -34.09
N LEU A 399 -10.59 51.35 -33.87
CA LEU A 399 -11.70 52.27 -34.15
C LEU A 399 -11.66 53.53 -33.27
N ASP A 400 -11.33 53.37 -31.98
CA ASP A 400 -11.17 54.47 -31.03
C ASP A 400 -10.01 55.40 -31.42
N GLU A 401 -8.89 54.85 -31.92
CA GLU A 401 -7.79 55.65 -32.46
C GLU A 401 -8.20 56.47 -33.70
N ILE A 402 -8.96 55.86 -34.63
CA ILE A 402 -9.49 56.58 -35.80
C ILE A 402 -10.40 57.73 -35.38
N GLU A 403 -11.27 57.52 -34.39
CA GLU A 403 -12.21 58.55 -33.93
C GLU A 403 -11.49 59.72 -33.24
N LYS A 404 -10.41 59.44 -32.49
CA LYS A 404 -9.55 60.48 -31.89
C LYS A 404 -8.83 61.31 -32.94
N VAL A 405 -8.41 60.72 -34.06
CA VAL A 405 -7.77 61.43 -35.17
C VAL A 405 -8.76 62.33 -35.94
N HIS A 406 -10.06 61.98 -35.97
CA HIS A 406 -11.07 62.77 -36.68
C HIS A 406 -11.72 63.88 -35.84
N LYS A 407 -11.51 63.91 -34.52
CA LYS A 407 -12.05 64.93 -33.59
C LYS A 407 -11.02 65.97 -33.12
N GLY A 408 -9.78 65.91 -33.61
CA GLY A 408 -8.75 66.95 -33.48
C GLY A 408 -8.58 67.70 -34.79
#